data_AF-A0A3D5WDJ6-F1
#
_entry.id   AF-A0A3D5WDJ6-F1
#
_cell.length_a   1.000
_cell.length_b   1.000
_cell.length_c   1.000
_cell.angle_alpha   90.00
_cell.angle_beta   90.00
_cell.angle_gamma   90.00
#
_symmetry.space_group_name_H-M   'P 1'
#
loop_
_entity.id
_entity.type
_entity.pdbx_description
1 polymer ?
#
loop_
_entity_poly.entity_id
_entity_poly.type
_entity_poly.pdbx_seq_one_letter_code
_entity_poly.pdbx_strand_id
1 'polypeptide(L)' 'MDIWENRRGEIVILAVHGKLDVATLPLFEERVRPMLDRGERLFLVDFAHLDYVSSAGNIQSCLSRHDTIL' A
#
# COMPACT_ATOMS: atom_id res chain seq x y z
N MET A 1 12.07 -4.36 -3.26
CA MET A 1 11.02 -3.33 -3.25
C MET A 1 11.31 -2.46 -2.06
N ASP A 2 11.40 -1.16 -2.29
CA ASP A 2 11.66 -0.18 -1.25
C ASP A 2 10.44 0.72 -1.11
N ILE A 3 10.05 1.01 0.13
CA ILE A 3 8.95 1.92 0.45
C ILE A 3 9.51 3.06 1.27
N TRP A 4 9.40 4.27 0.74
CA TRP A 4 9.65 5.49 1.51
C TRP A 4 8.34 6.05 2.03
N GLU A 5 8.36 6.44 3.30
CA GLU A 5 7.24 7.07 3.97
C GLU A 5 7.50 8.57 4.14
N ASN A 6 6.50 9.38 3.83
CA ASN A 6 6.47 10.80 4.14
C ASN A 6 5.09 11.17 4.70
N ARG A 7 5.02 12.16 5.58
CA ARG A 7 3.77 12.61 6.19
C ARG A 7 3.55 14.08 5.88
N ARG A 8 2.37 14.40 5.34
CA ARG A 8 1.94 15.78 5.09
C ARG A 8 0.58 16.00 5.74
N GLY A 9 0.61 16.53 6.96
CA GLY A 9 -0.59 16.66 7.79
C GLY A 9 -1.17 15.28 8.09
N GLU A 10 -2.43 15.08 7.71
CA GLU A 10 -3.15 13.81 7.89
C GLU A 10 -2.86 12.78 6.80
N ILE A 11 -2.15 13.17 5.74
CA ILE A 11 -1.87 12.31 4.59
C ILE A 11 -0.54 11.59 4.79
N VAL A 12 -0.59 10.27 4.68
CA VAL A 12 0.58 9.39 4.66
C VAL A 12 0.90 9.10 3.20
N ILE A 13 2.08 9.53 2.77
CA ILE A 13 2.59 9.37 1.41
C ILE A 13 3.56 8.19 1.41
N LEU A 14 3.28 7.19 0.58
CA LEU A 14 4.10 6.00 0.41
C LEU A 14 4.64 5.96 -1.02
N ALA A 15 5.94 6.22 -1.20
CA ALA A 15 6.59 6.06 -2.49
C ALA A 15 7.13 4.63 -2.62
N VAL A 16 6.61 3.88 -3.58
CA VAL A 16 6.98 2.48 -3.82
C VAL A 16 7.90 2.41 -5.03
N HIS A 17 9.12 1.88 -4.83
CA HIS A 17 10.05 1.67 -5.94
C HIS A 17 10.34 0.18 -6.15
N GLY A 18 10.64 -0.16 -7.40
CA GLY A 18 10.93 -1.51 -7.84
C GLY A 18 9.68 -2.20 -8.40
N LYS A 19 9.29 -3.34 -7.82
CA LYS A 19 8.16 -4.15 -8.33
C LYS A 19 7.11 -4.39 -7.26
N LEU A 20 5.85 -4.20 -7.63
CA LEU A 20 4.69 -4.59 -6.83
C LEU A 20 3.99 -5.76 -7.52
N ASP A 21 4.21 -6.96 -7.00
CA ASP A 21 3.65 -8.21 -7.51
C ASP A 21 3.29 -9.16 -6.35
N VAL A 22 2.90 -10.39 -6.67
CA VAL A 22 2.50 -11.39 -5.67
C VAL A 22 3.60 -11.67 -4.64
N ALA A 23 4.88 -11.58 -5.02
CA ALA A 23 5.99 -11.82 -4.12
C ALA A 23 6.25 -10.64 -3.18
N THR A 24 5.97 -9.41 -3.62
CA THR A 24 6.21 -8.20 -2.83
C THR A 24 4.98 -7.65 -2.12
N LEU A 25 3.78 -8.18 -2.40
CA LEU A 25 2.52 -7.83 -1.74
C LEU A 25 2.57 -7.99 -0.21
N PRO A 26 3.08 -9.10 0.37
CA PRO A 26 3.13 -9.26 1.82
C PRO A 26 3.99 -8.19 2.50
N LEU A 27 5.09 -7.80 1.86
CA LEU A 27 5.98 -6.74 2.36
C LEU A 27 5.28 -5.37 2.35
N PHE A 28 4.46 -5.10 1.34
CA PHE A 28 3.64 -3.88 1.30
C PHE A 28 2.59 -3.88 2.41
N GLU A 29 1.89 -4.99 2.60
CA GLU A 29 0.88 -5.14 3.64
C GLU A 29 1.45 -4.99 5.05
N GLU A 30 2.62 -5.59 5.33
CA GLU A 30 3.31 -5.44 6.62
C GLU A 30 3.63 -3.97 6.98
N ARG A 31 3.80 -3.10 5.98
CA ARG A 31 4.04 -1.66 6.20
C ARG A 31 2.76 -0.86 6.37
N VAL A 32 1.72 -1.20 5.62
CA VAL A 32 0.44 -0.46 5.65
C VAL A 32 -0.44 -0.89 6.81
N ARG A 33 -0.42 -2.17 7.21
CA ARG A 33 -1.29 -2.71 8.27
C ARG A 33 -1.15 -1.94 9.60
N PRO A 34 0.05 -1.68 10.13
CA PRO A 34 0.19 -0.94 11.39
C PRO A 34 -0.28 0.51 11.29
N MET A 35 -0.21 1.11 10.10
CA MET A 35 -0.70 2.47 9.85
C MET A 35 -2.22 2.52 9.91
N LEU A 36 -2.88 1.55 9.29
CA LEU A 36 -4.34 1.40 9.34
C LEU A 36 -4.84 1.16 10.78
N ASP A 37 -4.14 0.29 11.52
CA ASP A 37 -4.45 -0.03 12.92
C ASP A 37 -4.29 1.19 13.84
N ARG A 38 -3.33 2.09 13.54
CA ARG A 38 -3.16 3.38 14.23
C ARG A 38 -4.26 4.41 13.95
N GLY A 39 -5.17 4.12 13.02
CA GLY A 39 -6.26 5.04 12.67
C GLY A 39 -5.93 5.97 11.51
N GLU A 40 -4.80 5.79 10.81
CA GLU A 40 -4.49 6.54 9.60
C GLU A 40 -5.51 6.14 8.52
N ARG A 41 -6.03 7.14 7.79
CA ARG A 41 -7.11 6.95 6.79
C ARG A 41 -6.79 7.55 5.42
N LEU A 42 -5.95 8.58 5.38
CA LEU A 42 -5.57 9.25 4.14
C LEU A 42 -4.20 8.75 3.70
N PHE A 43 -4.20 7.90 2.68
CA PHE A 43 -2.98 7.38 2.07
C PHE A 43 -2.87 7.84 0.63
N LEU A 44 -1.71 8.38 0.28
CA LEU A 44 -1.31 8.64 -1.10
C LEU A 44 -0.17 7.68 -1.41
N VAL A 45 -0.41 6.73 -2.32
CA VAL A 45 0.62 5.78 -2.75
C VAL A 45 1.16 6.25 -4.10
N ASP A 46 2.44 6.63 -4.11
CA ASP A 46 3.15 7.06 -5.30
C ASP A 46 3.79 5.84 -5.98
N PHE A 47 3.31 5.55 -7.18
CA PHE A 47 3.76 4.46 -8.04
C PHE A 47 4.64 4.93 -9.20
N ALA A 48 5.05 6.20 -9.24
CA ALA A 48 5.84 6.76 -10.33
C ALA A 48 7.21 6.07 -10.52
N HIS A 49 7.67 5.33 -9.51
CA HIS A 49 8.94 4.62 -9.51
C HIS A 49 8.80 3.09 -9.58
N LEU A 50 7.62 2.58 -9.96
CA LEU A 50 7.45 1.16 -10.25
C LEU A 50 7.96 0.83 -11.65
N ASP A 51 8.94 -0.07 -11.70
CA ASP A 51 9.50 -0.61 -12.95
C ASP A 51 8.56 -1.65 -13.59
N TYR A 52 7.66 -2.23 -12.80
CA TYR A 52 6.69 -3.23 -13.26
C TYR A 52 5.50 -3.36 -12.31
N VAL A 53 4.29 -3.28 -12.86
CA VAL A 53 3.02 -3.64 -12.20
C VAL A 53 2.46 -4.87 -12.91
N SER A 54 2.43 -6.01 -12.22
CA SER A 54 1.82 -7.24 -12.74
C SER A 54 0.30 -7.21 -12.55
N SER A 55 -0.45 -7.54 -13.60
CA SER A 55 -1.92 -7.71 -13.54
C SER A 55 -2.37 -8.86 -12.62
N ALA A 56 -1.45 -9.70 -12.15
CA ALA A 56 -1.73 -10.75 -11.16
C ALA A 56 -1.73 -10.25 -9.71
N GLY A 57 -1.31 -9.00 -9.48
CA GLY A 57 -1.39 -8.34 -8.18
C GLY A 57 -2.80 -7.83 -7.97
N ASN A 58 -3.57 -8.56 -7.17
CA ASN A 58 -4.91 -8.19 -6.69
C ASN A 58 -4.92 -6.82 -5.97
N ILE A 59 -4.79 -5.69 -6.66
CA ILE A 59 -5.13 -4.36 -6.12
C ILE A 59 -6.57 -4.37 -5.59
N GLN A 60 -7.42 -5.23 -6.17
CA GLN A 60 -8.78 -5.48 -5.69
C GLN A 60 -8.85 -6.19 -4.32
N SER A 61 -7.90 -7.05 -3.96
CA SER A 61 -7.91 -7.76 -2.66
C SER A 61 -7.62 -6.81 -1.49
N CYS A 62 -6.82 -5.76 -1.71
CA CYS A 62 -6.52 -4.78 -0.67
C CYS A 62 -7.68 -3.78 -0.46
N LEU A 63 -8.50 -3.54 -1.49
CA LEU A 63 -9.64 -2.61 -1.43
C LEU A 63 -10.97 -3.28 -1.04
N SER A 64 -11.12 -4.61 -1.16
CA SER A 64 -12.40 -5.29 -0.91
C SER A 64 -12.63 -5.77 0.53
N ARG A 65 -11.74 -5.46 1.48
CA ARG A 65 -11.78 -6.04 2.84
C ARG A 65 -12.16 -5.07 3.96
N HIS A 66 -12.96 -4.05 3.63
CA HIS A 66 -13.59 -3.13 4.59
C HIS A 66 -15.13 -3.23 4.66
N ASP A 67 -15.74 -4.25 4.04
CA ASP A 67 -17.18 -4.54 4.20
C ASP A 67 -17.39 -5.92 4.81
N THR A 68 -17.17 -6.07 6.12
CA THR A 68 -17.92 -7.03 6.95
C THR A 68 -17.92 -6.53 8.39
N ILE A 69 -18.87 -5.64 8.66
CA ILE A 69 -19.49 -5.53 9.98
C ILE A 69 -20.52 -6.66 10.04
N LEU A 70 -20.20 -7.72 10.77
CA LEU A 70 -21.12 -8.55 11.57
C LEU A 70 -20.37 -9.00 12.83
#